data_AF-A0A6I4W266-F1
#
_entry.id   AF-A0A6I4W266-F1
#
_cell.length_a   1.000
_cell.length_b   1.000
_cell.length_c   1.000
_cell.angle_alpha   90.00
_cell.angle_beta   90.00
_cell.angle_gamma   90.00
#
_symmetry.space_group_name_H-M   'P 1'
#
loop_
_entity.id
_entity.type
_entity.pdbx_description
1 polymer ?
#
loop_
_entity_poly.entity_id
_entity_poly.type
_entity_poly.pdbx_seq_one_letter_code
_entity_poly.pdbx_strand_id
1 'polypeptide(L)'
;MAVMSRIMKMISALVGGNILLLLFIPLIFILIIAGIVGSVIGAILRFFGIIPDIPSVPDDIEEQILNAPGMTALNLPLPYVATYRLAETQTNVPWTLLAAMHKATTDCGRNMHEEETVTSGSSEKRKPNPIGQFHFKQTFWAGEKWKHDKYGRITTTNFDLTNLAKIQEGSGWGKDIDEDKKADPEDADDAIISLAFFLQSKGAKKGATDQDLIQAVTAFQDDEVFVQQVMTYYYQLLADPLLQEKAKPDDIFPAPASDTPEGFTATKGPLQWPSSSREITKPYGYHNGTYNLGIDFTSPSLQGVPAVASANGKVLFVGSKQGYNQAVVIDAGHGITLIYSNLQSVSVKTNDIIQAGGQVGIIDSNGFHFEIRLHNAPVDPMPYLEQGLQPIIKPPSNKTTPVEDSS
;
A
#
# COMPACT_ATOMS: atom_id res chain seq x y z
N MET A 1 -34.46 8.56 -27.98
CA MET A 1 -35.39 9.67 -27.68
C MET A 1 -35.81 9.74 -26.20
N ALA A 2 -36.20 8.64 -25.53
CA ALA A 2 -36.63 8.66 -24.12
C ALA A 2 -35.50 9.03 -23.11
N VAL A 3 -34.27 8.58 -23.37
CA VAL A 3 -33.08 8.92 -22.57
C VAL A 3 -32.73 10.41 -22.68
N MET A 4 -32.83 10.96 -23.91
CA MET A 4 -32.55 12.36 -24.22
C MET A 4 -33.58 13.32 -23.57
N SER A 5 -34.83 12.88 -23.41
CA SER A 5 -35.88 13.61 -22.68
C SER A 5 -35.63 13.65 -21.17
N ARG A 6 -35.12 12.56 -20.58
CA ARG A 6 -34.72 12.51 -19.15
C ARG A 6 -33.50 13.37 -18.86
N ILE A 7 -32.50 13.35 -19.75
CA ILE A 7 -31.29 14.16 -19.63
C ILE A 7 -31.63 15.66 -19.74
N MET A 8 -32.49 16.06 -20.68
CA MET A 8 -32.94 17.46 -20.77
C MET A 8 -33.74 17.95 -19.55
N LYS A 9 -34.52 17.07 -18.91
CA LYS A 9 -35.24 17.41 -17.66
C LYS A 9 -34.30 17.55 -16.46
N MET A 10 -33.24 16.72 -16.37
CA MET A 10 -32.19 16.87 -15.34
C MET A 10 -31.37 18.13 -15.52
N ILE A 11 -31.02 18.48 -16.77
CA ILE A 11 -30.29 19.71 -17.08
C ILE A 11 -31.14 20.94 -16.77
N SER A 12 -32.44 20.92 -17.11
CA SER A 12 -33.38 22.00 -16.76
C SER A 12 -33.51 22.22 -15.24
N ALA A 13 -33.44 21.14 -14.44
CA ALA A 13 -33.46 21.22 -12.99
C ALA A 13 -32.15 21.74 -12.37
N LEU A 14 -31.01 21.60 -13.06
CA LEU A 14 -29.69 22.08 -12.61
C LEU A 14 -29.41 23.55 -12.97
N VAL A 15 -30.09 24.10 -13.98
CA VAL A 15 -29.83 25.43 -14.56
C VAL A 15 -30.57 26.57 -13.80
N GLY A 16 -31.25 26.25 -12.71
CA GLY A 16 -31.83 27.24 -11.80
C GLY A 16 -30.78 28.03 -11.01
N GLY A 17 -30.01 28.90 -11.68
CA GLY A 17 -29.37 30.05 -11.04
C GLY A 17 -27.92 30.40 -11.41
N ASN A 18 -27.18 29.60 -12.19
CA ASN A 18 -25.74 29.87 -12.41
C ASN A 18 -25.39 30.20 -13.88
N ILE A 19 -25.27 31.50 -14.17
CA ILE A 19 -24.75 32.06 -15.43
C ILE A 19 -23.32 31.57 -15.75
N LEU A 20 -22.57 31.11 -14.75
CA LEU A 20 -21.22 30.56 -14.91
C LEU A 20 -21.19 29.26 -15.73
N LEU A 21 -22.27 28.46 -15.74
CA LEU A 21 -22.32 27.19 -16.46
C LEU A 21 -22.40 27.37 -17.99
N LEU A 22 -22.97 28.48 -18.46
CA LEU A 22 -23.12 28.79 -19.88
C LEU A 22 -21.78 29.05 -20.59
N LEU A 23 -20.73 29.43 -19.84
CA LEU A 23 -19.39 29.67 -20.37
C LEU A 23 -18.60 28.37 -20.62
N PHE A 24 -18.94 27.26 -19.96
CA PHE A 24 -18.22 25.98 -20.07
C PHE A 24 -18.83 25.01 -21.10
N ILE A 25 -20.09 25.20 -21.49
CA ILE A 25 -20.75 24.37 -22.51
C ILE A 25 -19.99 24.35 -23.84
N PRO A 26 -19.47 25.49 -24.39
CA PRO A 26 -18.70 25.48 -25.63
C PRO A 26 -17.40 24.69 -25.51
N LEU A 27 -16.70 24.79 -24.37
CA LEU A 27 -15.44 24.10 -24.13
C LEU A 27 -15.62 22.57 -24.05
N ILE A 28 -16.68 22.13 -23.37
CA ILE A 28 -17.05 20.71 -23.29
C ILE A 28 -17.39 20.18 -24.69
N PHE A 29 -18.12 20.95 -25.50
CA PHE A 29 -18.42 20.57 -26.88
C PHE A 29 -17.16 20.45 -27.75
N ILE A 30 -16.19 21.36 -27.61
CA ILE A 30 -14.91 21.30 -28.32
C ILE A 30 -14.12 20.04 -27.94
N LEU A 31 -14.08 19.69 -26.64
CA LEU A 31 -13.40 18.48 -26.17
C LEU A 31 -14.07 17.19 -26.66
N ILE A 32 -15.42 17.16 -26.70
CA ILE A 32 -16.17 16.03 -27.26
C ILE A 32 -15.89 15.89 -28.76
N ILE A 33 -15.90 16.98 -29.51
CA ILE A 33 -15.59 16.97 -30.95
C ILE A 33 -14.14 16.52 -31.19
N ALA A 34 -13.18 16.99 -30.41
CA ALA A 34 -11.77 16.58 -30.51
C ALA A 34 -11.60 15.06 -30.24
N GLY A 35 -12.33 14.51 -29.26
CA GLY A 35 -12.34 13.07 -28.99
C GLY A 35 -12.93 12.25 -30.14
N ILE A 36 -14.03 12.72 -30.74
CA ILE A 36 -14.66 12.06 -31.90
C ILE A 36 -13.73 12.10 -33.11
N VAL A 37 -13.10 13.25 -33.39
CA VAL A 37 -12.15 13.41 -34.49
C VAL A 37 -10.93 12.51 -34.30
N GLY A 38 -10.37 12.43 -33.09
CA GLY A 38 -9.28 11.52 -32.76
C GLY A 38 -9.64 10.04 -32.97
N SER A 39 -10.86 9.64 -32.58
CA SER A 39 -11.37 8.28 -32.78
C SER A 39 -11.55 7.94 -34.27
N VAL A 40 -12.10 8.86 -35.07
CA VAL A 40 -12.26 8.69 -36.52
C VAL A 40 -10.91 8.61 -37.24
N ILE A 41 -9.96 9.48 -36.88
CA ILE A 41 -8.59 9.43 -37.41
C ILE A 41 -7.93 8.09 -37.05
N GLY A 42 -8.05 7.63 -35.80
CA GLY A 42 -7.55 6.33 -35.38
C GLY A 42 -8.15 5.16 -36.17
N ALA A 43 -9.46 5.19 -36.43
CA ALA A 43 -10.15 4.19 -37.25
C ALA A 43 -9.68 4.19 -38.71
N ILE A 44 -9.48 5.38 -39.29
CA ILE A 44 -8.95 5.53 -40.66
C ILE A 44 -7.52 5.01 -40.74
N LEU A 45 -6.66 5.35 -39.78
CA LEU A 45 -5.27 4.88 -39.75
C LEU A 45 -5.16 3.35 -39.62
N ARG A 46 -6.09 2.71 -38.89
CA ARG A 46 -6.22 1.25 -38.81
C ARG A 46 -6.73 0.63 -40.11
N PHE A 47 -7.73 1.24 -40.75
CA PHE A 47 -8.25 0.79 -42.05
C PHE A 47 -7.16 0.77 -43.13
N PHE A 48 -6.20 1.69 -43.08
CA PHE A 48 -5.06 1.74 -43.99
C PHE A 48 -3.83 0.96 -43.50
N GLY A 49 -3.91 0.23 -42.38
CA GLY A 49 -2.83 -0.60 -41.86
C GLY A 49 -1.60 0.19 -41.39
N ILE A 50 -1.75 1.49 -41.10
CA ILE A 50 -0.67 2.36 -40.65
C ILE A 50 -0.34 2.10 -39.16
N ILE A 51 -1.31 1.61 -38.39
CA ILE A 51 -1.19 1.24 -36.97
C ILE A 51 -1.76 -0.19 -36.82
N PRO A 52 -1.11 -1.10 -36.06
CA PRO A 52 -1.59 -2.47 -35.87
C PRO A 52 -2.97 -2.54 -35.22
N ASP A 53 -3.75 -3.57 -35.60
CA ASP A 53 -5.05 -3.87 -34.99
C ASP A 53 -4.87 -4.31 -33.52
N ILE A 54 -5.65 -3.69 -32.63
CA ILE A 54 -5.72 -4.05 -31.22
C ILE A 54 -6.66 -5.25 -31.11
N PRO A 55 -6.29 -6.36 -30.43
CA PRO A 55 -7.25 -7.39 -30.09
C PRO A 55 -8.35 -6.76 -29.21
N SER A 56 -9.60 -6.81 -29.69
CA SER A 56 -10.74 -6.31 -28.94
C SER A 56 -10.86 -7.07 -27.62
N VAL A 57 -10.89 -6.34 -26.51
CA VAL A 57 -11.46 -6.86 -25.24
C VAL A 57 -12.89 -7.27 -25.58
N PRO A 58 -13.28 -8.55 -25.46
CA PRO A 58 -14.61 -8.95 -25.85
C PRO A 58 -15.64 -8.32 -24.90
N ASP A 59 -16.74 -7.82 -25.49
CA ASP A 59 -17.77 -7.00 -24.83
C ASP A 59 -18.45 -7.70 -23.63
N ASP A 60 -18.22 -9.00 -23.46
CA ASP A 60 -18.74 -9.84 -22.38
C ASP A 60 -17.89 -9.78 -21.10
N ILE A 61 -16.67 -9.24 -21.14
CA ILE A 61 -15.80 -9.15 -19.96
C ILE A 61 -16.38 -8.16 -18.94
N GLU A 62 -16.91 -7.02 -19.37
CA GLU A 62 -17.49 -6.01 -18.46
C GLU A 62 -18.74 -6.56 -17.74
N GLU A 63 -19.57 -7.34 -18.45
CA GLU A 63 -20.78 -7.98 -17.90
C GLU A 63 -20.45 -9.21 -17.03
N GLN A 64 -19.39 -9.97 -17.36
CA GLN A 64 -18.92 -11.09 -16.54
C GLN A 64 -18.24 -10.62 -15.24
N ILE A 65 -17.52 -9.50 -15.27
CA ILE A 65 -16.93 -8.84 -14.08
C ILE A 65 -18.04 -8.41 -13.09
N LEU A 66 -19.16 -7.91 -13.60
CA LEU A 66 -20.30 -7.45 -12.79
C LEU A 66 -21.16 -8.59 -12.22
N ASN A 67 -21.14 -9.78 -12.81
CA ASN A 67 -22.07 -10.88 -12.49
C ASN A 67 -21.43 -12.12 -11.84
N ALA A 68 -20.11 -12.13 -11.61
CA ALA A 68 -19.43 -13.28 -11.01
C ALA A 68 -19.85 -13.51 -9.53
N PRO A 69 -20.41 -14.69 -9.17
CA PRO A 69 -20.86 -14.96 -7.80
C PRO A 69 -19.66 -15.28 -6.88
N GLY A 70 -19.26 -14.25 -6.13
CA GLY A 70 -18.26 -14.29 -5.04
C GLY A 70 -18.14 -12.93 -4.34
N MET A 71 -19.17 -12.09 -4.48
CA MET A 71 -19.18 -10.62 -4.35
C MET A 71 -19.12 -10.07 -2.91
N THR A 72 -18.83 -10.88 -1.90
CA THR A 72 -18.86 -10.43 -0.51
C THR A 72 -17.46 -10.44 0.10
N ALA A 73 -16.94 -9.22 0.26
CA ALA A 73 -15.67 -8.85 0.87
C ALA A 73 -14.43 -9.33 0.14
N LEU A 74 -13.92 -8.51 -0.78
CA LEU A 74 -12.48 -8.47 -1.03
C LEU A 74 -11.82 -8.15 0.32
N ASN A 75 -11.37 -9.20 1.03
CA ASN A 75 -10.60 -9.04 2.26
C ASN A 75 -9.29 -8.37 1.88
N LEU A 76 -9.29 -7.03 1.90
CA LEU A 76 -8.09 -6.22 1.82
C LEU A 76 -7.10 -6.79 2.84
N PRO A 77 -5.84 -7.03 2.43
CA PRO A 77 -4.81 -7.31 3.40
C PRO A 77 -4.47 -6.00 4.14
N LEU A 78 -5.39 -5.62 5.04
CA LEU A 78 -5.39 -4.38 5.80
C LEU A 78 -4.08 -4.12 6.56
N PRO A 79 -3.35 -5.14 7.10
CA PRO A 79 -2.03 -4.92 7.69
C PRO A 79 -1.03 -4.26 6.75
N TYR A 80 -1.17 -4.46 5.43
CA TYR A 80 -0.21 -3.98 4.44
C TYR A 80 -0.67 -2.72 3.72
N VAL A 81 -1.82 -2.15 4.08
CA VAL A 81 -2.30 -0.91 3.44
C VAL A 81 -1.30 0.22 3.61
N ALA A 82 -0.68 0.33 4.79
CA ALA A 82 0.39 1.30 5.02
C ALA A 82 1.56 1.11 4.06
N THR A 83 2.04 -0.12 3.91
CA THR A 83 3.13 -0.46 3.02
C THR A 83 2.78 -0.25 1.54
N TYR A 84 1.56 -0.57 1.08
CA TYR A 84 1.13 -0.26 -0.29
C TYR A 84 1.09 1.24 -0.56
N ARG A 85 0.64 2.03 0.43
CA ARG A 85 0.60 3.49 0.32
C ARG A 85 2.01 4.06 0.31
N LEU A 86 2.91 3.55 1.15
CA LEU A 86 4.31 3.92 1.13
C LEU A 86 4.94 3.60 -0.24
N ALA A 87 4.75 2.38 -0.74
CA ALA A 87 5.20 1.98 -2.06
C ALA A 87 4.65 2.89 -3.17
N GLU A 88 3.37 3.27 -3.09
CA GLU A 88 2.75 4.23 -4.00
C GLU A 88 3.41 5.62 -3.92
N THR A 89 3.75 6.12 -2.73
CA THR A 89 4.44 7.42 -2.60
C THR A 89 5.84 7.40 -3.20
N GLN A 90 6.54 6.27 -3.13
CA GLN A 90 7.90 6.13 -3.66
C GLN A 90 7.95 5.88 -5.16
N THR A 91 6.99 5.11 -5.68
CA THR A 91 7.05 4.58 -7.05
C THR A 91 5.99 5.16 -7.98
N ASN A 92 4.99 5.85 -7.43
CA ASN A 92 3.78 6.28 -8.12
C ASN A 92 2.95 5.11 -8.70
N VAL A 93 3.26 3.86 -8.35
CA VAL A 93 2.43 2.68 -8.68
C VAL A 93 1.17 2.71 -7.80
N PRO A 94 -0.04 2.51 -8.36
CA PRO A 94 -1.26 2.54 -7.56
C PRO A 94 -1.23 1.52 -6.42
N TRP A 95 -1.50 1.94 -5.19
CA TRP A 95 -1.57 1.05 -4.02
C TRP A 95 -2.62 -0.06 -4.23
N THR A 96 -3.70 0.24 -4.96
CA THR A 96 -4.74 -0.73 -5.33
C THR A 96 -4.20 -1.83 -6.24
N LEU A 97 -3.26 -1.51 -7.14
CA LEU A 97 -2.62 -2.52 -7.99
C LEU A 97 -1.72 -3.43 -7.17
N LEU A 98 -0.97 -2.88 -6.21
CA LEU A 98 -0.14 -3.66 -5.28
C LEU A 98 -0.99 -4.59 -4.40
N ALA A 99 -2.10 -4.07 -3.86
CA ALA A 99 -3.05 -4.88 -3.09
C ALA A 99 -3.70 -5.98 -3.93
N ALA A 100 -4.04 -5.69 -5.19
CA ALA A 100 -4.58 -6.67 -6.14
C ALA A 100 -3.57 -7.78 -6.46
N MET A 101 -2.31 -7.41 -6.70
CA MET A 101 -1.20 -8.36 -6.88
C MET A 101 -1.08 -9.31 -5.69
N HIS A 102 -1.08 -8.77 -4.46
CA HIS A 102 -0.96 -9.57 -3.25
C HIS A 102 -2.16 -10.52 -3.08
N LYS A 103 -3.38 -10.03 -3.37
CA LYS A 103 -4.57 -10.88 -3.28
C LYS A 103 -4.52 -12.03 -4.29
N ALA A 104 -4.15 -11.74 -5.53
CA ALA A 104 -4.05 -12.76 -6.58
C ALA A 104 -2.99 -13.81 -6.23
N THR A 105 -1.80 -13.40 -5.77
CA THR A 105 -0.75 -14.36 -5.36
C THR A 105 -1.20 -15.25 -4.20
N THR A 106 -1.93 -14.69 -3.23
CA THR A 106 -2.47 -15.43 -2.08
C THR A 106 -3.52 -16.48 -2.51
N ASP A 107 -4.41 -16.12 -3.43
CA ASP A 107 -5.44 -17.03 -3.91
C ASP A 107 -4.89 -18.11 -4.84
N CYS A 108 -3.91 -17.78 -5.69
CA CYS A 108 -3.16 -18.77 -6.46
C CYS A 108 -2.47 -19.80 -5.55
N GLY A 109 -1.91 -19.36 -4.40
CA GLY A 109 -1.29 -20.24 -3.42
C GLY A 109 -2.26 -21.28 -2.81
N ARG A 110 -3.54 -20.92 -2.61
CA ARG A 110 -4.56 -21.88 -2.15
C ARG A 110 -4.94 -22.90 -3.23
N ASN A 111 -5.00 -22.47 -4.49
CA ASN A 111 -5.38 -23.33 -5.62
C ASN A 111 -4.26 -24.32 -6.04
N MET A 112 -3.01 -24.11 -5.61
CA MET A 112 -1.93 -25.10 -5.80
C MET A 112 -2.04 -26.34 -4.90
N HIS A 113 -3.00 -26.37 -3.96
CA HIS A 113 -3.26 -27.53 -3.09
C HIS A 113 -4.35 -28.48 -3.59
N GLU A 114 -5.12 -28.14 -4.64
CA GLU A 114 -6.22 -28.98 -5.13
C GLU A 114 -5.88 -29.90 -6.30
N GLU A 115 -4.73 -29.70 -6.98
CA GLU A 115 -4.27 -30.60 -8.05
C GLU A 115 -3.08 -31.45 -7.62
N GLU A 116 -3.32 -32.46 -6.79
CA GLU A 116 -2.46 -33.67 -6.73
C GLU A 116 -3.18 -34.82 -6.01
N THR A 117 -4.19 -35.40 -6.67
CA THR A 117 -4.44 -36.83 -6.43
C THR A 117 -3.38 -37.62 -7.19
N VAL A 118 -2.48 -38.19 -6.39
CA VAL A 118 -1.35 -39.03 -6.79
C VAL A 118 -1.79 -40.15 -7.73
N THR A 119 -1.32 -40.14 -8.97
CA THR A 119 -1.16 -41.36 -9.74
C THR A 119 0.32 -41.74 -9.76
N SER A 120 0.56 -42.91 -9.19
CA SER A 120 1.84 -43.59 -9.06
C SER A 120 2.59 -43.70 -10.39
N GLY A 121 3.84 -43.23 -10.42
CA GLY A 121 4.82 -43.65 -11.44
C GLY A 121 5.65 -42.51 -12.04
N SER A 122 6.91 -42.43 -11.62
CA SER A 122 8.05 -41.87 -12.37
C SER A 122 7.89 -40.45 -12.96
N SER A 123 8.16 -39.45 -12.13
CA SER A 123 9.03 -38.29 -12.39
C SER A 123 8.76 -37.31 -11.26
N GLU A 124 9.78 -36.98 -10.48
CA GLU A 124 9.70 -35.94 -9.46
C GLU A 124 9.48 -34.61 -10.20
N LYS A 125 8.21 -34.28 -10.50
CA LYS A 125 7.80 -32.95 -10.97
C LYS A 125 8.09 -31.98 -9.84
N ARG A 126 9.35 -31.53 -9.74
CA ARG A 126 9.74 -30.51 -8.77
C ARG A 126 8.95 -29.25 -9.08
N LYS A 127 7.97 -28.96 -8.23
CA LYS A 127 7.14 -27.76 -8.30
C LYS A 127 8.03 -26.50 -8.28
N PRO A 128 7.59 -25.39 -8.87
CA PRO A 128 8.23 -24.08 -8.66
C PRO A 128 8.42 -23.87 -7.15
N ASN A 129 9.56 -23.29 -6.74
CA ASN A 129 9.83 -22.95 -5.33
C ASN A 129 9.70 -21.43 -5.15
N PRO A 130 8.45 -20.90 -5.14
CA PRO A 130 8.20 -19.49 -4.92
C PRO A 130 8.70 -19.06 -3.53
N ILE A 131 9.12 -17.80 -3.41
CA ILE A 131 9.58 -17.21 -2.14
C ILE A 131 8.72 -16.00 -1.77
N GLY A 132 8.51 -15.77 -0.48
CA GLY A 132 7.78 -14.62 0.00
C GLY A 132 6.28 -14.61 -0.30
N GLN A 133 5.62 -13.60 0.26
CA GLN A 133 4.16 -13.40 0.17
C GLN A 133 3.60 -13.17 -1.25
N PHE A 134 4.46 -12.79 -2.21
CA PHE A 134 4.11 -12.63 -3.62
C PHE A 134 4.51 -13.82 -4.49
N HIS A 135 5.01 -14.90 -3.88
CA HIS A 135 5.47 -16.07 -4.60
C HIS A 135 6.52 -15.76 -5.70
N PHE A 136 7.50 -14.91 -5.38
CA PHE A 136 8.52 -14.50 -6.32
C PHE A 136 9.33 -15.69 -6.86
N LYS A 137 9.74 -15.62 -8.13
CA LYS A 137 10.84 -16.45 -8.63
C LYS A 137 12.14 -16.04 -7.92
N GLN A 138 13.02 -16.98 -7.62
CA GLN A 138 14.33 -16.61 -7.04
C GLN A 138 15.16 -15.75 -8.00
N THR A 139 14.99 -15.93 -9.31
CA THR A 139 15.59 -15.06 -10.33
C THR A 139 14.96 -13.67 -10.41
N PHE A 140 13.70 -13.50 -10.01
CA PHE A 140 13.13 -12.16 -9.83
C PHE A 140 13.86 -11.45 -8.68
N TRP A 141 13.96 -12.13 -7.54
CA TRP A 141 14.51 -11.54 -6.32
C TRP A 141 15.99 -11.26 -6.41
N ALA A 142 16.80 -12.26 -6.77
CA ALA A 142 18.25 -12.19 -6.78
C ALA A 142 18.87 -12.00 -8.17
N GLY A 143 18.07 -12.01 -9.24
CA GLY A 143 18.50 -11.73 -10.61
C GLY A 143 18.92 -12.95 -11.41
N GLU A 144 18.89 -12.82 -12.74
CA GLU A 144 19.11 -13.93 -13.68
C GLU A 144 20.59 -14.30 -13.91
N LYS A 145 21.54 -13.49 -13.43
CA LYS A 145 22.97 -13.76 -13.61
C LYS A 145 23.45 -15.00 -12.86
N TRP A 146 22.76 -15.40 -11.79
CA TRP A 146 23.10 -16.58 -11.01
C TRP A 146 22.69 -17.85 -11.75
N LYS A 147 23.43 -18.95 -11.57
CA LYS A 147 23.02 -20.25 -12.12
C LYS A 147 21.64 -20.61 -11.60
N HIS A 148 20.71 -20.89 -12.50
CA HIS A 148 19.33 -21.23 -12.18
C HIS A 148 18.79 -22.33 -13.09
N ASP A 149 17.76 -23.04 -12.64
CA ASP A 149 17.03 -23.99 -13.48
C ASP A 149 15.97 -23.30 -14.33
N LYS A 150 15.30 -24.06 -15.21
CA LYS A 150 14.25 -23.54 -16.11
C LYS A 150 13.02 -22.96 -15.39
N TYR A 151 12.90 -23.14 -14.08
CA TYR A 151 11.80 -22.62 -13.26
C TYR A 151 12.21 -21.35 -12.49
N GLY A 152 13.44 -20.86 -12.69
CA GLY A 152 13.96 -19.67 -12.03
C GLY A 152 14.43 -19.91 -10.60
N ARG A 153 14.71 -21.17 -10.21
CA ARG A 153 15.33 -21.49 -8.92
C ARG A 153 16.84 -21.39 -9.03
N ILE A 154 17.48 -20.67 -8.10
CA ILE A 154 18.94 -20.56 -8.05
C ILE A 154 19.53 -21.91 -7.61
N THR A 155 20.47 -22.41 -8.42
CA THR A 155 21.19 -23.68 -8.20
C THR A 155 22.63 -23.47 -7.71
N THR A 156 23.04 -22.21 -7.57
CA THR A 156 24.30 -21.84 -6.92
C THR A 156 24.31 -22.36 -5.47
N THR A 157 25.31 -23.14 -5.11
CA THR A 157 25.42 -23.74 -3.77
C THR A 157 25.55 -22.66 -2.69
N ASN A 158 24.82 -22.82 -1.58
CA ASN A 158 24.81 -21.89 -0.45
C ASN A 158 24.50 -20.44 -0.85
N PHE A 159 23.60 -20.26 -1.82
CA PHE A 159 23.09 -18.94 -2.16
C PHE A 159 22.18 -18.41 -1.05
N ASP A 160 22.48 -17.20 -0.59
CA ASP A 160 21.71 -16.50 0.44
C ASP A 160 20.85 -15.44 -0.26
N LEU A 161 19.54 -15.67 -0.26
CA LEU A 161 18.54 -14.82 -0.91
C LEU A 161 18.30 -13.51 -0.18
N THR A 162 18.83 -13.34 1.02
CA THR A 162 18.71 -12.11 1.81
C THR A 162 19.91 -11.17 1.61
N ASN A 163 20.98 -11.66 0.96
CA ASN A 163 22.22 -10.92 0.81
C ASN A 163 22.12 -9.82 -0.25
N LEU A 164 22.01 -8.56 0.21
CA LEU A 164 21.83 -7.40 -0.65
C LEU A 164 22.93 -7.24 -1.72
N ALA A 165 24.19 -7.52 -1.39
CA ALA A 165 25.29 -7.41 -2.35
C ALA A 165 25.15 -8.43 -3.49
N LYS A 166 24.76 -9.67 -3.17
CA LYS A 166 24.52 -10.71 -4.19
C LYS A 166 23.30 -10.39 -5.05
N ILE A 167 22.25 -9.82 -4.46
CA ILE A 167 21.05 -9.40 -5.20
C ILE A 167 21.41 -8.29 -6.19
N GLN A 168 22.15 -7.27 -5.74
CA GLN A 168 22.62 -6.18 -6.59
C GLN A 168 23.56 -6.64 -7.70
N GLU A 169 24.53 -7.51 -7.37
CA GLU A 169 25.43 -8.13 -8.35
C GLU A 169 24.65 -8.89 -9.43
N GLY A 170 23.63 -9.64 -9.00
CA GLY A 170 22.70 -10.39 -9.83
C GLY A 170 21.75 -9.54 -10.68
N SER A 171 21.65 -8.24 -10.37
CA SER A 171 20.62 -7.32 -10.90
C SER A 171 19.19 -7.80 -10.57
N GLY A 172 19.02 -8.35 -9.37
CA GLY A 172 17.72 -8.71 -8.81
C GLY A 172 16.94 -7.51 -8.28
N TRP A 173 15.65 -7.74 -8.05
CA TRP A 173 14.71 -6.71 -7.59
C TRP A 173 14.61 -6.58 -6.07
N GLY A 174 15.12 -7.55 -5.31
CA GLY A 174 15.11 -7.49 -3.84
C GLY A 174 15.81 -6.23 -3.33
N LYS A 175 15.09 -5.47 -2.51
CA LYS A 175 15.57 -4.28 -1.83
C LYS A 175 15.41 -4.46 -0.33
N ASP A 176 16.41 -3.97 0.38
CA ASP A 176 16.41 -3.77 1.83
C ASP A 176 15.78 -2.39 2.07
N ILE A 177 14.53 -2.40 2.50
CA ILE A 177 13.69 -1.22 2.66
C ILE A 177 13.70 -0.74 4.11
N ASP A 178 13.81 -1.67 5.04
CA ASP A 178 13.82 -1.41 6.47
C ASP A 178 15.24 -1.11 7.01
N GLU A 179 16.27 -1.18 6.15
CA GLU A 179 17.68 -0.89 6.41
C GLU A 179 18.33 -1.85 7.44
N ASP A 180 17.80 -3.06 7.62
CA ASP A 180 18.36 -4.08 8.52
C ASP A 180 19.60 -4.81 7.94
N LYS A 181 20.00 -4.45 6.70
CA LYS A 181 21.09 -5.00 5.87
C LYS A 181 20.73 -6.31 5.15
N LYS A 182 19.46 -6.68 5.12
CA LYS A 182 18.94 -7.82 4.39
C LYS A 182 17.80 -7.36 3.49
N ALA A 183 17.71 -7.98 2.33
CA ALA A 183 16.51 -7.88 1.50
C ALA A 183 15.78 -9.22 1.63
N ASP A 184 14.85 -9.31 2.57
CA ASP A 184 14.12 -10.53 2.89
C ASP A 184 12.81 -10.62 2.09
N PRO A 185 12.64 -11.62 1.20
CA PRO A 185 11.39 -11.80 0.47
C PRO A 185 10.20 -12.17 1.38
N GLU A 186 10.45 -12.64 2.61
CA GLU A 186 9.42 -12.93 3.60
C GLU A 186 9.03 -11.70 4.43
N ASP A 187 9.86 -10.63 4.41
CA ASP A 187 9.50 -9.35 5.00
C ASP A 187 8.52 -8.61 4.08
N ALA A 188 7.45 -8.08 4.67
CA ALA A 188 6.37 -7.51 3.88
C ALA A 188 6.75 -6.19 3.22
N ASP A 189 7.57 -5.37 3.89
CA ASP A 189 7.98 -4.06 3.39
C ASP A 189 8.97 -4.21 2.24
N ASP A 190 9.97 -5.08 2.41
CA ASP A 190 10.92 -5.46 1.37
C ASP A 190 10.20 -6.01 0.14
N ALA A 191 9.30 -6.97 0.34
CA ALA A 191 8.58 -7.64 -0.74
C ALA A 191 7.67 -6.67 -1.52
N ILE A 192 6.83 -5.89 -0.83
CA ILE A 192 5.85 -5.00 -1.45
C ILE A 192 6.56 -3.90 -2.24
N ILE A 193 7.55 -3.25 -1.64
CA ILE A 193 8.20 -2.10 -2.26
C ILE A 193 9.15 -2.57 -3.38
N SER A 194 9.81 -3.73 -3.24
CA SER A 194 10.55 -4.36 -4.35
C SER A 194 9.65 -4.65 -5.55
N LEU A 195 8.45 -5.20 -5.32
CA LEU A 195 7.44 -5.39 -6.36
C LEU A 195 7.01 -4.05 -6.99
N ALA A 196 6.79 -3.02 -6.18
CA ALA A 196 6.40 -1.71 -6.70
C ALA A 196 7.48 -1.11 -7.60
N PHE A 197 8.75 -1.18 -7.23
CA PHE A 197 9.85 -0.75 -8.10
C PHE A 197 9.95 -1.56 -9.39
N PHE A 198 9.70 -2.87 -9.31
CA PHE A 198 9.60 -3.70 -10.51
C PHE A 198 8.47 -3.21 -11.43
N LEU A 199 7.24 -3.07 -10.92
CA LEU A 199 6.09 -2.64 -11.70
C LEU A 199 6.29 -1.24 -12.30
N GLN A 200 6.88 -0.32 -11.52
CA GLN A 200 7.27 1.00 -12.00
C GLN A 200 8.22 0.92 -13.20
N SER A 201 9.24 0.04 -13.13
CA SER A 201 10.17 -0.18 -14.24
C SER A 201 9.51 -0.70 -15.51
N LYS A 202 8.32 -1.30 -15.38
CA LYS A 202 7.49 -1.81 -16.48
C LYS A 202 6.42 -0.82 -16.93
N GLY A 203 6.41 0.40 -16.38
CA GLY A 203 5.51 1.47 -16.79
C GLY A 203 4.23 1.60 -15.96
N ALA A 204 4.02 0.74 -14.95
CA ALA A 204 2.89 0.90 -14.05
C ALA A 204 3.04 2.19 -13.23
N LYS A 205 2.02 3.05 -13.28
CA LYS A 205 1.93 4.29 -12.50
C LYS A 205 0.50 4.81 -12.47
N LYS A 206 0.20 5.73 -11.55
CA LYS A 206 -1.08 6.47 -11.58
C LYS A 206 -1.26 7.16 -12.93
N GLY A 207 -2.45 6.98 -13.52
CA GLY A 207 -2.79 7.51 -14.84
C GLY A 207 -2.18 6.76 -16.02
N ALA A 208 -1.51 5.63 -15.79
CA ALA A 208 -1.14 4.71 -16.87
C ALA A 208 -2.38 4.10 -17.51
N THR A 209 -2.24 3.67 -18.78
CA THR A 209 -3.33 2.99 -19.48
C THR A 209 -3.50 1.57 -18.95
N ASP A 210 -4.68 0.97 -19.15
CA ASP A 210 -4.91 -0.43 -18.79
C ASP A 210 -3.89 -1.37 -19.46
N GLN A 211 -3.48 -1.04 -20.68
CA GLN A 211 -2.46 -1.78 -21.42
C GLN A 211 -1.09 -1.72 -20.71
N ASP A 212 -0.69 -0.57 -20.18
CA ASP A 212 0.56 -0.44 -19.43
C ASP A 212 0.51 -1.25 -18.12
N LEU A 213 -0.64 -1.25 -17.43
CA LEU A 213 -0.83 -2.01 -16.20
C LEU A 213 -0.80 -3.52 -16.48
N ILE A 214 -1.52 -3.98 -17.50
CA ILE A 214 -1.51 -5.37 -17.95
C ILE A 214 -0.09 -5.80 -18.32
N GLN A 215 0.64 -5.01 -19.12
CA GLN A 215 2.01 -5.32 -19.49
C GLN A 215 2.94 -5.45 -18.28
N ALA A 216 2.78 -4.58 -17.27
CA ALA A 216 3.57 -4.67 -16.04
C ALA A 216 3.26 -5.95 -15.24
N VAL A 217 1.99 -6.34 -15.13
CA VAL A 217 1.57 -7.56 -14.44
C VAL A 217 2.00 -8.81 -15.22
N THR A 218 1.86 -8.83 -16.54
CA THR A 218 2.34 -9.92 -17.41
C THR A 218 3.86 -10.07 -17.31
N ALA A 219 4.61 -8.96 -17.22
CA ALA A 219 6.05 -9.02 -17.03
C ALA A 219 6.45 -9.65 -15.69
N PHE A 220 5.61 -9.54 -14.66
CA PHE A 220 5.80 -10.23 -13.39
C PHE A 220 5.55 -11.74 -13.55
N GLN A 221 4.38 -12.07 -14.09
CA GLN A 221 3.95 -13.44 -14.33
C GLN A 221 3.11 -13.50 -15.61
N ASP A 222 3.67 -14.17 -16.62
CA ASP A 222 3.05 -14.39 -17.93
C ASP A 222 2.04 -15.55 -17.84
N ASP A 223 0.96 -15.31 -17.10
CA ASP A 223 -0.17 -16.22 -16.92
C ASP A 223 -1.46 -15.41 -17.07
N GLU A 224 -2.24 -15.74 -18.11
CA GLU A 224 -3.44 -14.98 -18.48
C GLU A 224 -4.49 -14.96 -17.36
N VAL A 225 -4.65 -16.08 -16.64
CA VAL A 225 -5.61 -16.19 -15.53
C VAL A 225 -5.18 -15.31 -14.37
N PHE A 226 -3.90 -15.33 -14.01
CA PHE A 226 -3.32 -14.47 -12.99
C PHE A 226 -3.49 -12.99 -13.34
N VAL A 227 -3.14 -12.60 -14.57
CA VAL A 227 -3.27 -11.21 -15.04
C VAL A 227 -4.74 -10.76 -14.96
N GLN A 228 -5.67 -11.59 -15.44
CA GLN A 228 -7.10 -11.29 -15.38
C GLN A 228 -7.58 -11.14 -13.93
N GLN A 229 -7.11 -12.00 -13.04
CA GLN A 229 -7.47 -11.96 -11.62
C GLN A 229 -6.94 -10.70 -10.93
N VAL A 230 -5.69 -10.31 -11.19
CA VAL A 230 -5.11 -9.05 -10.69
C VAL A 230 -5.92 -7.85 -11.18
N MET A 231 -6.22 -7.77 -12.47
CA MET A 231 -6.97 -6.64 -13.02
C MET A 231 -8.41 -6.60 -12.46
N THR A 232 -9.03 -7.76 -12.26
CA THR A 232 -10.35 -7.85 -11.61
C THR A 232 -10.31 -7.28 -10.20
N TYR A 233 -9.35 -7.68 -9.36
CA TYR A 233 -9.21 -7.14 -8.02
C TYR A 233 -8.86 -5.65 -8.01
N TYR A 234 -8.04 -5.20 -8.95
CA TYR A 234 -7.70 -3.79 -9.11
C TYR A 234 -8.96 -2.94 -9.37
N TYR A 235 -9.83 -3.33 -10.32
CA TYR A 235 -11.06 -2.60 -10.59
C TYR A 235 -12.08 -2.71 -9.46
N GLN A 236 -12.16 -3.85 -8.77
CA GLN A 236 -13.00 -3.99 -7.57
C GLN A 236 -12.57 -3.01 -6.47
N LEU A 237 -11.27 -2.89 -6.22
CA LEU A 237 -10.72 -1.92 -5.27
C LEU A 237 -11.04 -0.47 -5.68
N LEU A 238 -10.98 -0.14 -6.97
CA LEU A 238 -11.33 1.19 -7.46
C LEU A 238 -12.83 1.49 -7.35
N ALA A 239 -13.68 0.49 -7.56
CA ALA A 239 -15.13 0.63 -7.60
C ALA A 239 -15.79 0.62 -6.22
N ASP A 240 -15.17 0.01 -5.20
CA ASP A 240 -15.74 -0.12 -3.86
C ASP A 240 -15.39 1.10 -2.97
N PRO A 241 -16.34 2.01 -2.69
CA PRO A 241 -16.09 3.19 -1.88
C PRO A 241 -15.77 2.85 -0.42
N LEU A 242 -16.27 1.71 0.12
CA LEU A 242 -15.98 1.28 1.48
C LEU A 242 -14.55 0.74 1.60
N LEU A 243 -14.05 0.05 0.58
CA LEU A 243 -12.65 -0.38 0.56
C LEU A 243 -11.70 0.80 0.34
N GLN A 244 -12.08 1.77 -0.49
CA GLN A 244 -11.36 3.03 -0.61
C GLN A 244 -11.36 3.82 0.71
N GLU A 245 -12.50 3.87 1.42
CA GLU A 245 -12.61 4.52 2.73
C GLU A 245 -11.74 3.83 3.78
N LYS A 246 -11.81 2.50 3.90
CA LYS A 246 -10.96 1.72 4.81
C LYS A 246 -9.46 1.83 4.52
N ALA A 247 -9.11 2.16 3.28
CA ALA A 247 -7.73 2.30 2.84
C ALA A 247 -7.24 3.75 2.79
N LYS A 248 -8.07 4.72 3.18
CA LYS A 248 -7.60 6.10 3.37
C LYS A 248 -6.71 6.15 4.61
N PRO A 249 -5.57 6.85 4.54
CA PRO A 249 -4.94 7.36 5.75
C PRO A 249 -6.01 8.12 6.53
N ASP A 250 -6.22 7.78 7.79
CA ASP A 250 -7.22 8.43 8.60
C ASP A 250 -6.83 9.92 8.76
N ASP A 251 -7.53 10.82 8.07
CA ASP A 251 -7.40 12.29 8.20
C ASP A 251 -7.86 12.82 9.59
N ILE A 252 -8.07 11.90 10.54
CA ILE A 252 -8.55 12.14 11.89
C ILE A 252 -7.54 13.00 12.67
N PHE A 253 -6.25 12.82 12.42
CA PHE A 253 -5.17 13.57 13.07
C PHE A 253 -4.34 14.36 12.06
N PRO A 254 -3.72 15.48 12.49
CA PRO A 254 -2.83 16.24 11.62
C PRO A 254 -1.71 15.33 11.11
N ALA A 255 -1.46 15.36 9.81
CA ALA A 255 -0.29 14.71 9.23
C ALA A 255 1.00 15.32 9.83
N PRO A 256 2.09 14.53 9.95
CA PRO A 256 3.38 15.06 10.37
C PRO A 256 3.78 16.21 9.43
N ALA A 257 4.23 17.31 10.01
CA ALA A 257 4.61 18.49 9.25
C ALA A 257 5.95 18.21 8.54
N SER A 258 6.16 18.72 7.33
CA SER A 258 7.41 18.49 6.59
C SER A 258 8.64 19.17 7.22
N ASP A 259 8.42 19.97 8.27
CA ASP A 259 9.40 20.80 8.97
C ASP A 259 9.78 20.25 10.36
N THR A 260 9.33 19.04 10.74
CA THR A 260 9.82 18.37 11.95
C THR A 260 11.33 18.21 11.80
N PRO A 261 12.15 18.84 12.66
CA PRO A 261 13.60 18.82 12.51
C PRO A 261 14.13 17.39 12.31
N GLU A 262 15.03 17.21 11.35
CA GLU A 262 15.78 15.96 11.06
C GLU A 262 16.53 15.37 12.29
N GLY A 263 16.44 16.03 13.45
CA GLY A 263 17.13 15.69 14.70
C GLY A 263 16.34 14.83 15.69
N PHE A 264 15.09 14.44 15.43
CA PHE A 264 14.43 13.41 16.21
C PHE A 264 14.75 12.05 15.61
N THR A 265 15.99 11.60 15.82
CA THR A 265 16.37 10.23 15.47
C THR A 265 15.47 9.29 16.26
N ALA A 266 14.44 8.79 15.58
CA ALA A 266 13.95 7.43 15.70
C ALA A 266 15.04 6.58 16.37
N THR A 267 14.82 6.20 17.63
CA THR A 267 15.78 5.42 18.41
C THR A 267 16.20 4.19 17.61
N LYS A 268 17.50 3.98 17.43
CA LYS A 268 18.04 2.73 16.87
C LYS A 268 17.74 1.61 17.88
N GLY A 269 16.58 0.97 17.77
CA GLY A 269 16.12 -0.10 18.65
C GLY A 269 14.65 -0.01 19.06
N PRO A 270 14.18 -0.96 19.89
CA PRO A 270 12.80 -1.09 20.36
C PRO A 270 12.23 0.26 20.83
N LEU A 271 11.02 0.57 20.38
CA LEU A 271 10.28 1.69 20.94
C LEU A 271 10.02 1.43 22.42
N GLN A 272 10.03 2.52 23.20
CA GLN A 272 9.62 2.46 24.60
C GLN A 272 8.14 2.04 24.64
N TRP A 273 7.81 1.07 25.48
CA TRP A 273 6.40 0.69 25.60
C TRP A 273 5.58 1.85 26.17
N PRO A 274 4.37 2.06 25.63
CA PRO A 274 3.57 3.25 25.91
C PRO A 274 2.97 3.23 27.33
N SER A 275 3.08 2.11 28.04
CA SER A 275 2.63 1.89 29.41
C SER A 275 3.54 0.88 30.09
N SER A 276 3.50 0.84 31.43
CA SER A 276 4.14 -0.24 32.20
C SER A 276 3.45 -1.59 32.02
N SER A 277 2.19 -1.61 31.58
CA SER A 277 1.48 -2.86 31.26
C SER A 277 1.92 -3.42 29.90
N ARG A 278 1.99 -4.75 29.83
CA ARG A 278 2.23 -5.53 28.61
C ARG A 278 1.07 -6.44 28.24
N GLU A 279 -0.05 -6.32 28.96
CA GLU A 279 -1.23 -7.14 28.73
C GLU A 279 -2.09 -6.54 27.62
N ILE A 280 -1.90 -7.03 26.40
CA ILE A 280 -2.69 -6.64 25.23
C ILE A 280 -3.99 -7.45 25.25
N THR A 281 -5.13 -6.76 25.33
CA THR A 281 -6.46 -7.38 25.33
C THR A 281 -7.06 -7.46 23.93
N LYS A 282 -6.70 -6.53 23.05
CA LYS A 282 -7.06 -6.57 21.64
C LYS A 282 -5.84 -6.19 20.80
N PRO A 283 -5.26 -7.13 20.05
CA PRO A 283 -4.14 -6.82 19.17
C PRO A 283 -4.60 -5.99 17.97
N TYR A 284 -3.63 -5.57 17.15
CA TYR A 284 -3.87 -4.96 15.85
C TYR A 284 -4.55 -5.96 14.91
N GLY A 285 -5.47 -5.48 14.08
CA GLY A 285 -6.12 -6.28 13.06
C GLY A 285 -7.60 -6.56 13.32
N TYR A 286 -8.15 -7.53 12.58
CA TYR A 286 -9.59 -7.79 12.56
C TYR A 286 -10.03 -8.75 13.67
N HIS A 287 -10.95 -8.29 14.52
CA HIS A 287 -11.48 -9.07 15.65
C HIS A 287 -13.00 -8.88 15.77
N ASN A 288 -13.77 -9.97 15.72
CA ASN A 288 -15.22 -9.99 15.97
C ASN A 288 -16.01 -8.91 15.19
N GLY A 289 -15.72 -8.73 13.90
CA GLY A 289 -16.45 -7.76 13.07
C GLY A 289 -15.87 -6.33 13.08
N THR A 290 -14.90 -6.04 13.95
CA THR A 290 -14.29 -4.71 14.11
C THR A 290 -12.80 -4.78 13.86
N TYR A 291 -12.26 -3.81 13.11
CA TYR A 291 -10.83 -3.71 12.90
C TYR A 291 -10.19 -2.81 13.97
N ASN A 292 -9.15 -3.29 14.64
CA ASN A 292 -8.33 -2.50 15.56
C ASN A 292 -7.12 -1.93 14.80
N LEU A 293 -6.92 -0.61 14.89
CA LEU A 293 -5.88 0.11 14.16
C LEU A 293 -4.58 0.25 14.99
N GLY A 294 -4.56 -0.33 16.19
CA GLY A 294 -3.42 -0.35 17.10
C GLY A 294 -3.53 -1.51 18.07
N ILE A 295 -3.07 -1.33 19.30
CA ILE A 295 -3.20 -2.30 20.39
C ILE A 295 -3.99 -1.71 21.55
N ASP A 296 -4.89 -2.52 22.11
CA ASP A 296 -5.66 -2.15 23.29
C ASP A 296 -5.12 -2.87 24.52
N PHE A 297 -5.12 -2.13 25.63
CA PHE A 297 -4.86 -2.64 26.96
C PHE A 297 -6.11 -2.39 27.80
N THR A 298 -6.70 -3.46 28.34
CA THR A 298 -7.89 -3.34 29.19
C THR A 298 -7.70 -4.15 30.46
N SER A 299 -7.47 -3.48 31.57
CA SER A 299 -7.38 -4.11 32.88
C SER A 299 -7.77 -3.10 33.95
N PRO A 300 -8.49 -3.50 35.01
CA PRO A 300 -8.79 -2.60 36.13
C PRO A 300 -7.55 -1.96 36.76
N SER A 301 -6.40 -2.61 36.66
CA SER A 301 -5.11 -2.11 37.16
C SER A 301 -4.47 -1.00 36.30
N LEU A 302 -5.01 -0.72 35.12
CA LEU A 302 -4.51 0.34 34.23
C LEU A 302 -4.99 1.74 34.61
N GLN A 303 -6.07 1.85 35.38
CA GLN A 303 -6.57 3.16 35.79
C GLN A 303 -5.50 3.91 36.58
N GLY A 304 -5.18 5.13 36.16
CA GLY A 304 -4.17 5.94 36.83
C GLY A 304 -2.72 5.61 36.44
N VAL A 305 -2.49 4.60 35.59
CA VAL A 305 -1.16 4.28 35.07
C VAL A 305 -0.72 5.37 34.07
N PRO A 306 0.51 5.89 34.18
CA PRO A 306 1.03 6.84 33.19
C PRO A 306 1.16 6.21 31.80
N ALA A 307 0.62 6.89 30.80
CA ALA A 307 1.02 6.69 29.42
C ALA A 307 2.30 7.49 29.16
N VAL A 308 3.31 6.86 28.55
CA VAL A 308 4.62 7.47 28.28
C VAL A 308 4.96 7.46 26.80
N ALA A 309 5.74 8.44 26.35
CA ALA A 309 6.10 8.57 24.94
C ALA A 309 6.99 7.41 24.50
N SER A 310 6.58 6.70 23.45
CA SER A 310 7.32 5.57 22.89
C SER A 310 8.60 5.96 22.15
N ALA A 311 8.67 7.20 21.67
CA ALA A 311 9.84 7.78 21.02
C ALA A 311 10.01 9.25 21.38
N ASN A 312 11.18 9.81 21.06
CA ASN A 312 11.37 11.25 21.01
C ASN A 312 10.47 11.84 19.92
N GLY A 313 9.90 13.02 20.14
CA GLY A 313 9.05 13.63 19.14
C GLY A 313 8.46 14.98 19.51
N LYS A 314 7.62 15.49 18.61
CA LYS A 314 6.86 16.73 18.77
C LYS A 314 5.38 16.42 18.84
N VAL A 315 4.68 16.99 19.81
CA VAL A 315 3.22 16.79 19.97
C VAL A 315 2.47 17.53 18.85
N LEU A 316 1.76 16.79 18.01
CA LEU A 316 0.93 17.32 16.92
C LEU A 316 -0.48 17.70 17.38
N PHE A 317 -1.03 16.95 18.33
CA PHE A 317 -2.42 17.08 18.75
C PHE A 317 -2.59 16.71 20.21
N VAL A 318 -3.44 17.47 20.90
CA VAL A 318 -3.95 17.18 22.24
C VAL A 318 -5.43 17.56 22.27
N GLY A 319 -6.31 16.62 22.55
CA GLY A 319 -7.75 16.90 22.64
C GLY A 319 -8.64 15.68 22.47
N SER A 320 -9.96 15.91 22.50
CA SER A 320 -10.94 14.84 22.27
C SER A 320 -11.22 14.67 20.78
N LYS A 321 -11.26 13.41 20.32
CA LYS A 321 -11.63 13.06 18.94
C LYS A 321 -12.57 11.84 18.94
N GLN A 322 -13.57 11.87 18.06
CA GLN A 322 -14.50 10.75 17.89
C GLN A 322 -13.73 9.48 17.56
N GLY A 323 -14.02 8.38 18.27
CA GLY A 323 -13.32 7.10 18.16
C GLY A 323 -12.05 6.96 19.01
N TYR A 324 -11.46 8.07 19.49
CA TYR A 324 -10.22 8.08 20.27
C TYR A 324 -10.38 8.67 21.69
N ASN A 325 -11.54 9.27 21.98
CA ASN A 325 -11.76 10.06 23.20
C ASN A 325 -10.65 11.10 23.38
N GLN A 326 -10.24 11.39 24.61
CA GLN A 326 -9.09 12.26 24.88
C GLN A 326 -7.80 11.57 24.42
N ALA A 327 -7.13 12.20 23.48
CA ALA A 327 -5.96 11.64 22.81
C ALA A 327 -4.81 12.65 22.72
N VAL A 328 -3.61 12.09 22.53
CA VAL A 328 -2.39 12.80 22.17
C VAL A 328 -1.78 12.15 20.94
N VAL A 329 -1.30 12.96 20.00
CA VAL A 329 -0.54 12.48 18.84
C VAL A 329 0.84 13.10 18.85
N ILE A 330 1.86 12.25 18.71
CA ILE A 330 3.26 12.64 18.64
C ILE A 330 3.80 12.31 17.25
N ASP A 331 4.42 13.30 16.62
CA ASP A 331 5.30 13.09 15.47
C ASP A 331 6.67 12.62 15.96
N ALA A 332 7.02 11.39 15.62
CA ALA A 332 8.30 10.78 15.95
C ALA A 332 9.34 10.95 14.82
N GLY A 333 9.00 11.68 13.75
CA GLY A 333 9.82 11.85 12.55
C GLY A 333 9.68 10.70 11.55
N HIS A 334 10.26 10.86 10.36
CA HIS A 334 10.28 9.85 9.29
C HIS A 334 8.89 9.33 8.89
N GLY A 335 7.86 10.18 9.00
CA GLY A 335 6.48 9.81 8.71
C GLY A 335 5.79 8.97 9.79
N ILE A 336 6.43 8.76 10.95
CA ILE A 336 5.87 7.99 12.06
C ILE A 336 5.12 8.90 13.01
N THR A 337 3.86 8.54 13.26
CA THR A 337 3.06 9.17 14.32
C THR A 337 2.63 8.14 15.36
N LEU A 338 2.69 8.54 16.62
CA LEU A 338 2.31 7.74 17.78
C LEU A 338 1.02 8.32 18.35
N ILE A 339 0.00 7.50 18.49
CA ILE A 339 -1.32 7.93 18.99
C ILE A 339 -1.59 7.26 20.33
N TYR A 340 -1.88 8.07 21.33
CA TYR A 340 -2.24 7.65 22.69
C TYR A 340 -3.67 8.07 22.92
N SER A 341 -4.58 7.13 23.15
CA SER A 341 -6.01 7.41 23.25
C SER A 341 -6.62 6.77 24.50
N ASN A 342 -7.86 7.18 24.83
CA ASN A 342 -8.51 6.86 26.10
C ASN A 342 -7.71 7.35 27.32
N LEU A 343 -7.21 8.59 27.25
CA LEU A 343 -6.52 9.23 28.38
C LEU A 343 -7.54 9.90 29.32
N GLN A 344 -7.42 9.68 30.63
CA GLN A 344 -8.17 10.42 31.63
C GLN A 344 -7.72 11.88 31.72
N SER A 345 -6.41 12.11 31.58
CA SER A 345 -5.81 13.45 31.59
C SER A 345 -4.53 13.47 30.77
N VAL A 346 -4.13 14.66 30.33
CA VAL A 346 -2.96 14.88 29.47
C VAL A 346 -1.90 15.70 30.20
N SER A 347 -0.62 15.38 29.98
CA SER A 347 0.53 16.04 30.61
C SER A 347 1.33 16.92 29.64
N VAL A 348 0.91 16.99 28.37
CA VAL A 348 1.58 17.72 27.29
C VAL A 348 0.61 18.67 26.57
N LYS A 349 1.16 19.57 25.76
CA LYS A 349 0.46 20.52 24.89
C LYS A 349 0.93 20.37 23.45
N THR A 350 0.09 20.78 22.50
CA THR A 350 0.49 20.86 21.09
C THR A 350 1.76 21.70 20.93
N ASN A 351 2.68 21.22 20.08
CA ASN A 351 4.04 21.71 19.84
C ASN A 351 5.07 21.43 20.94
N ASP A 352 4.72 20.78 22.05
CA ASP A 352 5.72 20.35 23.03
C ASP A 352 6.70 19.35 22.41
N ILE A 353 7.96 19.44 22.81
CA ILE A 353 8.97 18.42 22.51
C ILE A 353 9.03 17.45 23.69
N ILE A 354 8.91 16.16 23.40
CA ILE A 354 8.91 15.10 24.41
C ILE A 354 9.98 14.07 24.08
N GLN A 355 10.65 13.58 25.12
CA GLN A 355 11.62 12.49 25.01
C GLN A 355 10.92 11.15 25.27
N ALA A 356 11.46 10.06 24.72
CA ALA A 356 11.00 8.71 25.02
C ALA A 356 10.97 8.47 26.54
N GLY A 357 9.90 7.85 27.03
CA GLY A 357 9.63 7.66 28.46
C GLY A 357 9.03 8.88 29.17
N GLY A 358 8.98 10.05 28.52
CA GLY A 358 8.30 11.23 29.05
C GLY A 358 6.79 10.97 29.20
N GLN A 359 6.19 11.47 30.28
CA GLN A 359 4.76 11.27 30.53
C GLN A 359 3.89 12.04 29.53
N VAL A 360 3.02 11.32 28.83
CA VAL A 360 2.05 11.85 27.86
C VAL A 360 0.74 12.19 28.55
N GLY A 361 0.29 11.32 29.47
CA GLY A 361 -0.97 11.46 30.17
C GLY A 361 -1.21 10.31 31.15
N ILE A 362 -2.42 10.26 31.68
CA ILE A 362 -2.89 9.21 32.59
C ILE A 362 -3.97 8.40 31.88
N ILE A 363 -3.89 7.07 31.96
CA ILE A 363 -4.83 6.14 31.33
C ILE A 363 -6.20 6.17 32.03
N ASP A 364 -7.28 6.15 31.23
CA ASP A 364 -8.66 6.04 31.71
C ASP A 364 -9.02 4.62 32.17
N SER A 365 -10.03 4.48 33.03
CA SER A 365 -10.51 3.20 33.53
C SER A 365 -11.11 2.28 32.46
N ASN A 366 -11.48 2.85 31.31
CA ASN A 366 -12.07 2.11 30.20
C ASN A 366 -11.05 1.37 29.32
N GLY A 367 -9.75 1.53 29.64
CA GLY A 367 -8.65 0.95 28.88
C GLY A 367 -7.81 2.02 28.20
N PHE A 368 -6.73 1.56 27.57
CA PHE A 368 -5.77 2.39 26.86
C PHE A 368 -5.61 1.84 25.45
N HIS A 369 -5.53 2.73 24.47
CA HIS A 369 -5.30 2.36 23.09
C HIS A 369 -4.09 3.10 22.53
N PHE A 370 -3.23 2.35 21.86
CA PHE A 370 -1.99 2.83 21.29
C PHE A 370 -1.89 2.45 19.82
N GLU A 371 -1.71 3.44 18.94
CA GLU A 371 -1.44 3.21 17.53
C GLU A 371 -0.06 3.73 17.14
N ILE A 372 0.53 3.03 16.18
CA ILE A 372 1.60 3.57 15.36
C ILE A 372 1.03 3.74 13.97
N ARG A 373 1.31 4.88 13.36
CA ARG A 373 1.05 5.08 11.94
C ARG A 373 2.32 5.42 11.22
N LEU A 374 2.48 4.84 10.05
CA LEU A 374 3.54 5.11 9.11
C LEU A 374 2.95 5.81 7.89
N HIS A 375 3.42 7.02 7.60
CA HIS A 375 2.88 7.89 6.56
C HIS A 375 1.35 8.03 6.65
N ASN A 376 0.87 8.22 7.89
CA ASN A 376 -0.54 8.36 8.26
C ASN A 376 -1.42 7.10 8.08
N ALA A 377 -0.84 5.95 7.76
CA ALA A 377 -1.56 4.68 7.74
C ALA A 377 -1.21 3.82 8.98
N PRO A 378 -2.21 3.22 9.67
CA PRO A 378 -1.99 2.44 10.87
C PRO A 378 -1.27 1.12 10.57
N VAL A 379 -0.26 0.82 11.37
CA VAL A 379 0.56 -0.40 11.30
C VAL A 379 0.48 -1.16 12.62
N ASP A 380 0.79 -2.46 12.61
CA ASP A 380 0.91 -3.24 13.84
C ASP A 380 2.01 -2.64 14.73
N PRO A 381 1.71 -2.20 15.97
CA PRO A 381 2.72 -1.68 16.88
C PRO A 381 3.76 -2.69 17.36
N MET A 382 3.46 -4.00 17.31
CA MET A 382 4.28 -5.04 17.96
C MET A 382 5.72 -5.11 17.42
N PRO A 383 5.98 -5.15 16.10
CA PRO A 383 7.34 -5.15 15.56
C PRO A 383 8.17 -3.96 16.05
N TYR A 384 7.56 -2.76 16.10
CA TYR A 384 8.23 -1.54 16.55
C TYR A 384 8.54 -1.55 18.05
N LEU A 385 7.67 -2.14 18.86
CA LEU A 385 7.79 -2.23 20.31
C LEU A 385 8.76 -3.33 20.79
N GLU A 386 8.98 -4.36 19.99
CA GLU A 386 9.84 -5.50 20.34
C GLU A 386 11.21 -5.46 19.66
N GLN A 387 11.26 -5.02 18.40
CA GLN A 387 12.44 -5.11 17.55
C GLN A 387 13.03 -3.72 17.28
N GLY A 388 12.17 -2.71 17.18
CA GLY A 388 12.55 -1.30 17.04
C GLY A 388 12.11 -0.64 15.77
N LEU A 389 12.44 0.65 15.70
CA LEU A 389 12.37 1.38 14.44
C LEU A 389 13.42 0.78 13.51
N GLN A 390 12.98 -0.13 12.64
CA GLN A 390 13.72 -0.42 11.42
C GLN A 390 13.77 0.90 10.66
N PRO A 391 14.95 1.42 10.29
CA PRO A 391 15.07 2.73 9.66
C PRO A 391 14.25 2.80 8.36
N ILE A 392 13.01 3.25 8.45
CA ILE A 392 12.24 3.64 7.27
C ILE A 392 12.73 5.03 6.84
N ILE A 393 13.85 4.99 6.11
CA ILE A 393 14.24 5.88 5.02
C ILE A 393 14.71 7.30 5.39
N LYS A 394 15.97 7.59 5.04
CA LYS A 394 16.40 8.94 4.66
C LYS A 394 15.75 9.33 3.32
N PRO A 395 15.17 10.54 3.16
CA PRO A 395 14.73 11.00 1.85
C PRO A 395 15.90 10.93 0.85
N PRO A 396 15.64 10.61 -0.44
CA PRO A 396 16.71 10.52 -1.43
C PRO A 396 17.50 11.83 -1.40
N SER A 397 18.81 11.72 -1.15
CA SER A 397 19.69 12.89 -1.25
C SER A 397 19.53 13.42 -2.66
N ASN A 398 18.94 14.60 -2.79
CA ASN A 398 18.84 15.29 -4.07
C ASN A 398 20.27 15.73 -4.43
N LYS A 399 21.09 14.80 -4.92
CA LYS A 399 22.36 15.11 -5.56
C LYS A 399 22.00 15.77 -6.88
N THR A 400 21.69 17.05 -6.80
CA THR A 400 21.98 17.96 -7.90
C THR A 400 23.49 17.88 -8.09
N THR A 401 23.91 17.07 -9.06
CA THR A 401 25.23 17.20 -9.65
C THR A 401 25.38 18.66 -10.09
N PRO A 402 26.36 19.41 -9.57
CA PRO A 402 26.70 20.70 -10.14
C PRO A 402 27.07 20.45 -11.60
N VAL A 403 26.41 21.15 -12.52
CA VAL A 403 26.87 21.28 -13.89
C VAL A 403 28.23 21.96 -13.80
N GLU A 404 29.31 21.22 -14.08
CA GLU A 404 30.61 21.82 -14.33
C GLU A 404 30.48 22.67 -15.60
N ASP A 405 30.56 23.98 -15.41
CA ASP A 405 30.69 24.96 -16.47
C ASP A 405 32.12 24.83 -17.03
N SER A 406 32.25 24.18 -18.19
CA SER A 406 33.52 24.10 -18.90
C SER A 406 33.85 25.46 -19.52
N SER A 407 34.87 26.11 -18.97
CA SER A 407 35.56 27.26 -19.56
C SER A 407 36.45 26.81 -20.72
#